data_AF-A0A523DTM5-F1
#
_entry.id   AF-A0A523DTM5-F1
#
_cell.length_a   1.000
_cell.length_b   1.000
_cell.length_c   1.000
_cell.angle_alpha   90.00
_cell.angle_beta   90.00
_cell.angle_gamma   90.00
#
_symmetry.space_group_name_H-M   'P 1'
#
loop_
_entity.id
_entity.type
_entity.pdbx_description
1 polymer ?
#
loop_
_entity_poly.entity_id
_entity_poly.type
_entity_poly.pdbx_seq_one_letter_code
_entity_poly.pdbx_strand_id
1 'polypeptide(L)'
;MDRREALKRVGTLALVPVLGAFHPLVPVPQDGGAWRPLVLDASEAALTADLAELIIPETDTPGAKKANVHQYIDWKLSEDTRARQDKFRSGLEAFAGLDRSEQIALLKNGGAFFDELKSLTIEGYYRSKVGMIEELGFEGRTFVTVFDGCTHDEHLNWTPSDSKG
;
A
#
# COMPACT_ATOMS: atom_id res chain seq x y z
N MET A 1 34.91 15.14 -19.22
CA MET A 1 34.33 13.82 -19.58
C MET A 1 32.83 13.97 -19.54
N ASP A 2 32.18 13.70 -20.67
CA ASP A 2 30.79 14.06 -20.92
C ASP A 2 29.83 12.98 -20.41
N ARG A 3 28.77 13.37 -19.71
CA ARG A 3 27.75 12.49 -19.09
C ARG A 3 26.87 11.73 -20.11
N ARG A 4 27.12 11.92 -21.42
CA ARG A 4 26.26 11.45 -22.51
C ARG A 4 26.77 10.20 -23.23
N GLU A 5 27.95 9.69 -22.90
CA GLU A 5 28.51 8.48 -23.52
C GLU A 5 28.19 7.16 -22.78
N ALA A 6 27.41 7.20 -21.70
CA ALA A 6 27.05 6.00 -20.94
C ALA A 6 25.83 5.23 -21.47
N LEU A 7 25.08 5.77 -22.44
CA LEU A 7 23.78 5.23 -22.86
C LEU A 7 23.77 4.51 -24.22
N LYS A 8 24.93 4.07 -24.73
CA LYS A 8 24.99 3.33 -26.00
C LYS A 8 25.58 1.93 -25.85
N ARG A 9 24.84 1.00 -25.23
CA ARG A 9 24.94 -0.44 -25.56
C ARG A 9 23.56 -1.10 -25.47
N VAL A 10 23.11 -1.57 -26.63
CA VAL A 10 21.92 -2.40 -26.87
C VAL A 10 22.24 -3.85 -26.49
N GLY A 11 21.24 -4.58 -25.98
CA GLY A 11 21.06 -5.99 -26.34
C GLY A 11 21.52 -7.05 -25.33
N THR A 12 20.66 -7.36 -24.37
CA THR A 12 20.56 -8.70 -23.79
C THR A 12 19.10 -8.90 -23.39
N LEU A 13 18.48 -10.01 -23.81
CA LEU A 13 17.20 -10.44 -23.25
C LEU A 13 17.50 -10.84 -21.79
N ALA A 14 17.44 -9.88 -20.88
CA ALA A 14 17.49 -10.18 -19.47
C ALA A 14 16.20 -10.94 -19.15
N LEU A 15 16.33 -12.19 -18.70
CA LEU A 15 15.39 -12.67 -17.70
C LEU A 15 15.46 -11.64 -16.59
N VAL A 16 14.53 -10.69 -16.58
CA VAL A 16 14.37 -9.75 -15.48
C VAL A 16 14.07 -10.66 -14.30
N PRO A 17 14.98 -10.90 -13.34
CA PRO A 17 14.52 -11.44 -12.09
C PRO A 17 13.45 -10.45 -11.66
N VAL A 18 12.27 -10.93 -11.31
CA VAL A 18 11.28 -10.10 -10.64
C VAL A 18 11.92 -9.74 -9.30
N LEU A 19 12.83 -8.76 -9.30
CA LEU A 19 13.02 -7.82 -8.22
C LEU A 19 11.66 -7.14 -8.14
N GLY A 20 10.71 -7.83 -7.51
CA GLY A 20 9.38 -7.30 -7.27
C GLY A 20 9.61 -5.95 -6.64
N ALA A 21 9.02 -4.91 -7.23
CA ALA A 21 9.15 -3.57 -6.70
C ALA A 21 8.77 -3.63 -5.22
N PHE A 22 9.73 -3.46 -4.31
CA PHE A 22 9.39 -3.49 -2.88
C PHE A 22 8.48 -2.30 -2.59
N HIS A 23 7.56 -2.49 -1.65
CA HIS A 23 6.81 -1.35 -1.14
C HIS A 23 7.81 -0.29 -0.63
N PRO A 24 7.71 1.00 -1.00
CA PRO A 24 8.79 1.98 -0.81
C PRO A 24 9.17 2.25 0.64
N LEU A 25 8.29 1.91 1.59
CA LEU A 25 8.53 2.02 3.03
C LEU A 25 9.06 0.73 3.67
N VAL A 26 9.06 -0.39 2.95
CA VAL A 26 9.53 -1.67 3.47
C VAL A 26 11.04 -1.77 3.25
N PRO A 27 11.85 -2.06 4.29
CA PRO A 27 13.27 -2.27 4.13
C PRO A 27 13.57 -3.40 3.14
N VAL A 28 14.38 -3.11 2.13
CA VAL A 28 14.84 -4.10 1.15
C VAL A 28 15.97 -4.94 1.75
N PRO A 29 15.96 -6.28 1.59
CA PRO A 29 17.08 -7.12 1.98
C PRO A 29 18.40 -6.62 1.37
N GLN A 30 19.43 -6.42 2.22
CA GLN A 30 20.73 -5.86 1.82
C GLN A 30 21.55 -6.81 0.95
N ASP A 31 21.22 -8.10 0.96
CA ASP A 31 21.85 -9.16 0.17
C ASP A 31 21.26 -9.29 -1.25
N GLY A 32 20.30 -8.44 -1.61
CA GLY A 32 19.59 -8.52 -2.89
C GLY A 32 18.65 -9.72 -2.97
N GLY A 33 18.32 -10.34 -1.83
CA GLY A 33 17.39 -11.46 -1.73
C GLY A 33 15.94 -11.08 -2.05
N ALA A 34 15.12 -12.10 -2.30
CA ALA A 34 13.67 -11.93 -2.44
C ALA A 34 13.06 -11.45 -1.11
N TRP A 35 11.95 -10.71 -1.20
CA TRP A 35 11.16 -10.36 -0.02
C TRP A 35 10.74 -11.61 0.75
N ARG A 36 10.82 -11.54 2.09
CA ARG A 36 10.34 -12.59 2.99
C ARG A 36 9.50 -11.92 4.09
N PRO A 37 8.35 -12.50 4.46
CA PRO A 37 7.59 -12.03 5.61
C PRO A 37 8.42 -12.00 6.91
N LEU A 38 8.15 -11.00 7.75
CA LEU A 38 8.71 -10.80 9.07
C LEU A 38 7.82 -11.40 10.16
N VAL A 39 6.50 -11.27 10.02
CA VAL A 39 5.50 -11.74 11.00
C VAL A 39 4.66 -12.85 10.43
N LEU A 40 4.13 -12.68 9.22
CA LEU A 40 3.27 -13.67 8.56
C LEU A 40 4.09 -14.87 8.08
N ASP A 41 3.45 -16.01 7.84
CA ASP A 41 4.06 -17.04 7.00
C ASP A 41 3.77 -16.81 5.50
N ALA A 42 4.33 -17.67 4.65
CA ALA A 42 4.18 -17.54 3.20
C ALA A 42 2.72 -17.66 2.73
N SER A 43 1.93 -18.54 3.37
CA SER A 43 0.52 -18.72 3.01
C SER A 43 -0.35 -17.56 3.48
N GLU A 44 -0.11 -17.05 4.68
CA GLU A 44 -0.81 -15.88 5.22
C GLU A 44 -0.48 -14.61 4.45
N ALA A 45 0.79 -14.41 4.06
CA ALA A 45 1.20 -13.28 3.23
C ALA A 45 0.55 -13.33 1.85
N ALA A 46 0.47 -14.52 1.24
CA ALA A 46 -0.22 -14.71 -0.05
C ALA A 46 -1.72 -14.43 0.07
N LEU A 47 -2.39 -14.95 1.11
CA LEU A 47 -3.79 -14.67 1.39
C LEU A 47 -4.02 -13.17 1.63
N THR A 48 -3.16 -12.52 2.40
CA THR A 48 -3.23 -11.07 2.64
C THR A 48 -3.13 -10.29 1.32
N ALA A 49 -2.25 -10.72 0.41
CA ALA A 49 -2.12 -10.11 -0.91
C ALA A 49 -3.37 -10.31 -1.78
N ASP A 50 -3.99 -11.50 -1.73
CA ASP A 50 -5.25 -11.79 -2.42
C ASP A 50 -6.40 -10.94 -1.88
N LEU A 51 -6.54 -10.83 -0.56
CA LEU A 51 -7.59 -10.04 0.06
C LEU A 51 -7.41 -8.54 -0.16
N ALA A 52 -6.17 -8.04 -0.10
CA ALA A 52 -5.87 -6.65 -0.41
C ALA A 52 -6.25 -6.30 -1.87
N GLU A 53 -5.99 -7.21 -2.81
CA GLU A 53 -6.40 -7.04 -4.23
C GLU A 53 -7.92 -6.99 -4.40
N LEU A 54 -8.69 -7.69 -3.55
CA LEU A 54 -10.16 -7.58 -3.58
C LEU A 54 -10.65 -6.21 -3.09
N ILE A 55 -9.89 -5.56 -2.21
CA ILE A 55 -10.23 -4.25 -1.64
C ILE A 55 -9.85 -3.12 -2.61
N ILE A 56 -8.65 -3.18 -3.19
CA ILE A 56 -8.19 -2.26 -4.24
C ILE A 56 -7.72 -3.10 -5.44
N PRO A 57 -8.64 -3.44 -6.35
CA PRO A 57 -8.32 -4.22 -7.53
C PRO A 57 -7.58 -3.39 -8.58
N GLU A 58 -6.86 -4.08 -9.45
CA GLU A 58 -6.32 -3.46 -10.66
C GLU A 58 -7.41 -2.82 -11.53
N THR A 59 -7.13 -1.60 -11.98
CA THR A 59 -7.95 -0.83 -12.91
C THR A 59 -7.04 -0.30 -14.03
N ASP A 60 -7.07 1.01 -14.29
CA ASP A 60 -6.09 1.68 -15.14
C ASP A 60 -4.71 1.78 -14.46
N THR A 61 -4.69 1.67 -13.13
CA THR A 61 -3.49 1.55 -12.29
C THR A 61 -3.37 0.14 -11.69
N PRO A 62 -2.14 -0.33 -11.40
CA PRO A 62 -1.94 -1.62 -10.74
C PRO A 62 -2.66 -1.72 -9.38
N GLY A 63 -3.29 -2.86 -9.08
CA GLY A 63 -3.99 -3.10 -7.80
C GLY A 63 -3.05 -3.30 -6.60
N ALA A 64 -3.64 -3.48 -5.41
CA ALA A 64 -2.92 -3.59 -4.14
C ALA A 64 -1.85 -4.68 -4.10
N LYS A 65 -2.07 -5.81 -4.79
CA LYS A 65 -1.08 -6.89 -4.86
C LYS A 65 0.15 -6.46 -5.64
N LYS A 66 -0.05 -5.85 -6.81
CA LYS A 66 1.04 -5.31 -7.66
C LYS A 66 1.71 -4.09 -7.02
N ALA A 67 1.00 -3.35 -6.17
CA ALA A 67 1.54 -2.28 -5.33
C ALA A 67 2.27 -2.79 -4.07
N ASN A 68 2.38 -4.12 -3.89
CA ASN A 68 3.09 -4.78 -2.78
C ASN A 68 2.57 -4.41 -1.38
N VAL A 69 1.26 -4.16 -1.27
CA VAL A 69 0.62 -3.76 -0.02
C VAL A 69 0.78 -4.82 1.07
N HIS A 70 0.74 -6.11 0.74
CA HIS A 70 0.98 -7.20 1.69
C HIS A 70 2.35 -7.11 2.38
N GLN A 71 3.40 -6.63 1.69
CA GLN A 71 4.71 -6.41 2.28
C GLN A 71 4.67 -5.27 3.31
N TYR A 72 3.92 -4.21 2.99
CA TYR A 72 3.69 -3.10 3.92
C TYR A 72 2.96 -3.56 5.17
N ILE A 73 1.88 -4.35 5.02
CA ILE A 73 1.08 -4.85 6.15
C ILE A 73 1.96 -5.71 7.07
N ASP A 74 2.70 -6.67 6.52
CA ASP A 74 3.60 -7.52 7.31
C ASP A 74 4.68 -6.72 8.04
N TRP A 75 5.30 -5.75 7.36
CA TRP A 75 6.23 -4.83 8.00
C TRP A 75 5.55 -4.01 9.11
N LYS A 76 4.34 -3.50 8.89
CA LYS A 76 3.60 -2.73 9.90
C LYS A 76 3.27 -3.58 11.13
N LEU A 77 2.89 -4.84 10.92
CA LEU A 77 2.67 -5.81 12.00
C LEU A 77 3.96 -6.09 12.78
N SER A 78 5.12 -6.10 12.11
CA SER A 78 6.41 -6.30 12.78
C SER A 78 6.78 -5.17 13.74
N GLU A 79 6.23 -3.97 13.52
CA GLU A 79 6.36 -2.81 14.41
C GLU A 79 5.31 -2.75 15.53
N ASP A 80 4.32 -3.66 15.53
CA ASP A 80 3.25 -3.71 16.52
C ASP A 80 3.54 -4.77 17.61
N THR A 81 2.69 -4.80 18.65
CA THR A 81 2.78 -5.75 19.75
C THR A 81 2.44 -7.18 19.31
N ARG A 82 3.02 -8.18 20.01
CA ARG A 82 2.72 -9.60 19.75
C ARG A 82 1.23 -9.93 19.81
N ALA A 83 0.50 -9.33 20.76
CA ALA A 83 -0.95 -9.52 20.88
C ALA A 83 -1.71 -9.03 19.64
N ARG A 84 -1.25 -7.94 19.02
CA ARG A 84 -1.83 -7.40 17.79
C ARG A 84 -1.49 -8.27 16.57
N GLN A 85 -0.26 -8.78 16.51
CA GLN A 85 0.15 -9.76 15.49
C GLN A 85 -0.71 -11.02 15.55
N ASP A 86 -0.86 -11.62 16.73
CA ASP A 86 -1.65 -12.84 16.93
C ASP A 86 -3.13 -12.61 16.61
N LYS A 87 -3.68 -11.42 16.96
CA LYS A 87 -5.05 -11.04 16.60
C LYS A 87 -5.24 -10.97 15.09
N PHE A 88 -4.29 -10.37 14.36
CA PHE A 88 -4.38 -10.29 12.90
C PHE A 88 -4.33 -11.67 12.24
N ARG A 89 -3.40 -12.53 12.68
CA ARG A 89 -3.31 -13.93 12.19
C ARG A 89 -4.56 -14.74 12.49
N SER A 90 -5.11 -14.59 13.69
CA SER A 90 -6.39 -15.23 14.06
C SER A 90 -7.55 -14.74 13.19
N GLY A 91 -7.56 -13.45 12.82
CA GLY A 91 -8.54 -12.89 11.91
C GLY A 91 -8.41 -13.42 10.48
N LEU A 92 -7.18 -13.57 9.98
CA LEU A 92 -6.90 -14.21 8.69
C LEU A 92 -7.39 -15.66 8.65
N GLU A 93 -7.04 -16.44 9.67
CA GLU A 93 -7.44 -17.84 9.79
C GLU A 93 -8.97 -17.97 9.88
N ALA A 94 -9.61 -17.15 10.72
CA ALA A 94 -11.06 -17.12 10.83
C ALA A 94 -11.72 -16.79 9.48
N PHE A 95 -11.25 -15.76 8.77
CA PHE A 95 -11.77 -15.41 7.45
C PHE A 95 -11.58 -16.54 6.42
N ALA A 96 -10.41 -17.19 6.43
CA ALA A 96 -10.11 -18.31 5.52
C ALA A 96 -10.98 -19.54 5.80
N GLY A 97 -11.38 -19.74 7.05
CA GLY A 97 -12.26 -20.85 7.48
C GLY A 97 -13.75 -20.64 7.19
N LEU A 98 -14.17 -19.42 6.83
CA LEU A 98 -15.57 -19.14 6.48
C LEU A 98 -15.96 -19.73 5.13
N ASP A 99 -17.25 -20.05 5.00
CA ASP A 99 -17.77 -20.41 3.69
C ASP A 99 -17.82 -19.20 2.74
N ARG A 100 -18.01 -19.47 1.45
CA ARG A 100 -17.99 -18.42 0.43
C ARG A 100 -19.09 -17.37 0.64
N SER A 101 -20.25 -17.76 1.13
CA SER A 101 -21.38 -16.86 1.37
C SER A 101 -21.12 -15.95 2.57
N GLU A 102 -20.50 -16.48 3.63
CA GLU A 102 -20.08 -15.75 4.82
C GLU A 102 -18.95 -14.77 4.50
N GLN A 103 -17.95 -15.18 3.70
CA GLN A 103 -16.91 -14.27 3.20
C GLN A 103 -17.53 -13.10 2.45
N ILE A 104 -18.46 -13.36 1.52
CA ILE A 104 -19.15 -12.30 0.76
C ILE A 104 -19.96 -11.40 1.72
N ALA A 105 -20.59 -11.96 2.74
CA ALA A 105 -21.34 -11.18 3.72
C ALA A 105 -20.42 -10.23 4.51
N LEU A 106 -19.25 -10.69 4.95
CA LEU A 106 -18.25 -9.83 5.61
C LEU A 106 -17.70 -8.75 4.67
N LEU A 107 -17.40 -9.09 3.42
CA LEU A 107 -16.92 -8.11 2.44
C LEU A 107 -17.96 -7.01 2.15
N LYS A 108 -19.26 -7.33 2.26
CA LYS A 108 -20.36 -6.38 2.05
C LYS A 108 -20.71 -5.56 3.29
N ASN A 109 -20.79 -6.21 4.44
CA ASN A 109 -21.33 -5.63 5.67
C ASN A 109 -20.24 -5.11 6.60
N GLY A 110 -18.97 -5.42 6.31
CA GLY A 110 -17.84 -5.11 7.18
C GLY A 110 -17.74 -6.06 8.37
N GLY A 111 -16.80 -5.76 9.26
CA GLY A 111 -16.50 -6.55 10.45
C GLY A 111 -15.10 -6.26 10.94
N ALA A 112 -14.84 -6.44 12.24
CA ALA A 112 -13.62 -5.93 12.88
C ALA A 112 -12.32 -6.32 12.15
N PHE A 113 -12.20 -7.56 11.68
CA PHE A 113 -11.03 -7.99 10.92
C PHE A 113 -10.99 -7.38 9.50
N PHE A 114 -12.13 -7.35 8.80
CA PHE A 114 -12.21 -6.75 7.47
C PHE A 114 -11.92 -5.24 7.51
N ASP A 115 -12.42 -4.53 8.53
CA ASP A 115 -12.20 -3.09 8.71
C ASP A 115 -10.71 -2.80 8.96
N GLU A 116 -10.05 -3.62 9.78
CA GLU A 116 -8.61 -3.55 10.01
C GLU A 116 -7.81 -3.81 8.72
N LEU A 117 -8.12 -4.90 8.01
CA LEU A 117 -7.47 -5.24 6.75
C LEU A 117 -7.67 -4.16 5.67
N LYS A 118 -8.89 -3.62 5.57
CA LYS A 118 -9.24 -2.53 4.65
C LYS A 118 -8.45 -1.27 4.97
N SER A 119 -8.38 -0.88 6.25
CA SER A 119 -7.61 0.28 6.68
C SER A 119 -6.13 0.13 6.32
N LEU A 120 -5.53 -1.01 6.65
CA LEU A 120 -4.13 -1.30 6.33
C LEU A 120 -3.88 -1.36 4.82
N THR A 121 -4.85 -1.86 4.05
CA THR A 121 -4.76 -1.92 2.58
C THR A 121 -4.75 -0.53 1.96
N ILE A 122 -5.69 0.33 2.36
CA ILE A 122 -5.77 1.72 1.88
C ILE A 122 -4.51 2.49 2.26
N GLU A 123 -4.06 2.35 3.52
CA GLU A 123 -2.85 3.02 3.99
C GLU A 123 -1.61 2.56 3.21
N GLY A 124 -1.42 1.23 3.06
CA GLY A 124 -0.32 0.70 2.28
C GLY A 124 -0.38 1.15 0.83
N TYR A 125 -1.54 1.06 0.19
CA TYR A 125 -1.68 1.40 -1.22
C TYR A 125 -1.32 2.86 -1.51
N TYR A 126 -1.86 3.82 -0.76
CA TYR A 126 -1.55 5.24 -0.96
C TYR A 126 -0.19 5.69 -0.39
N ARG A 127 0.51 4.81 0.33
CA ARG A 127 1.94 4.97 0.65
C ARG A 127 2.85 4.29 -0.36
N SER A 128 2.31 3.52 -1.29
CA SER A 128 3.06 2.91 -2.38
C SER A 128 3.34 3.92 -3.50
N LYS A 129 4.31 3.60 -4.36
CA LYS A 129 4.56 4.40 -5.57
C LYS A 129 3.33 4.40 -6.49
N VAL A 130 2.63 3.28 -6.59
CA VAL A 130 1.45 3.13 -7.45
C VAL A 130 0.35 4.07 -7.00
N GLY A 131 -0.11 3.95 -5.75
CA GLY A 131 -1.18 4.80 -5.24
C GLY A 131 -0.80 6.28 -5.20
N MET A 132 0.43 6.61 -4.79
CA MET A 132 0.85 7.99 -4.64
C MET A 132 1.12 8.68 -6.00
N ILE A 133 1.91 8.06 -6.87
CA ILE A 133 2.43 8.72 -8.08
C ILE A 133 1.56 8.42 -9.30
N GLU A 134 1.14 7.16 -9.47
CA GLU A 134 0.44 6.74 -10.68
C GLU A 134 -1.06 7.01 -10.59
N GLU A 135 -1.68 6.78 -9.43
CA GLU A 135 -3.11 7.01 -9.23
C GLU A 135 -3.43 8.44 -8.80
N LEU A 136 -2.82 8.94 -7.71
CA LEU A 136 -3.08 10.29 -7.22
C LEU A 136 -2.33 11.38 -7.98
N GLY A 137 -1.37 11.02 -8.85
CA GLY A 137 -0.58 12.00 -9.58
C GLY A 137 0.28 12.89 -8.68
N PHE A 138 0.71 12.40 -7.52
CA PHE A 138 1.49 13.21 -6.59
C PHE A 138 2.87 13.54 -7.18
N GLU A 139 3.10 14.82 -7.50
CA GLU A 139 4.33 15.27 -8.17
C GLU A 139 5.48 15.62 -7.21
N GLY A 140 5.28 15.50 -5.89
CA GLY A 140 6.28 15.61 -4.82
C GLY A 140 7.48 16.52 -5.11
N ARG A 141 7.35 17.83 -4.81
CA ARG A 141 8.36 18.94 -4.80
C ARG A 141 7.90 20.23 -5.49
N THR A 142 6.62 20.41 -5.76
CA THR A 142 6.07 21.74 -6.03
C THR A 142 5.97 22.52 -4.71
N PHE A 143 6.95 23.40 -4.45
CA PHE A 143 6.69 24.48 -3.50
C PHE A 143 5.66 25.39 -4.18
N VAL A 144 4.44 25.40 -3.66
CA VAL A 144 3.46 26.38 -4.10
C VAL A 144 3.89 27.71 -3.48
N THR A 145 4.30 28.65 -4.33
CA THR A 145 4.59 30.03 -3.88
C THR A 145 3.33 30.77 -3.48
N VAL A 146 2.18 30.32 -3.98
CA VAL A 146 0.83 30.79 -3.66
C VAL A 146 -0.07 29.57 -3.51
N PHE A 147 -0.79 29.49 -2.40
CA PHE A 147 -1.89 28.54 -2.24
C PHE A 147 -3.16 29.21 -2.77
N ASP A 148 -3.61 28.85 -3.98
CA ASP A 148 -4.78 29.48 -4.61
C ASP A 148 -6.09 29.19 -3.89
N GLY A 149 -6.10 28.20 -2.99
CA GLY A 149 -7.28 27.82 -2.21
C GLY A 149 -8.41 27.25 -3.06
N CYS A 150 -9.52 26.94 -2.40
CA CYS A 150 -10.76 26.59 -3.08
C CYS A 150 -11.54 27.88 -3.38
N THR A 151 -12.02 28.05 -4.61
CA THR A 151 -12.69 29.29 -5.07
C THR A 151 -14.21 29.29 -4.89
N HIS A 152 -14.74 28.34 -4.12
CA HIS A 152 -16.17 28.16 -3.92
C HIS A 152 -16.65 28.71 -2.59
N ASP A 153 -17.86 29.27 -2.58
CA ASP A 153 -18.45 30.07 -1.50
C ASP A 153 -18.36 29.44 -0.10
N GLU A 154 -18.45 28.11 -0.03
CA GLU A 154 -18.41 27.31 1.20
C GLU A 154 -17.09 27.44 1.99
N HIS A 155 -16.00 27.91 1.36
CA HIS A 155 -14.67 28.02 1.96
C HIS A 155 -14.09 29.45 1.93
N LEU A 156 -14.88 30.46 1.52
CA LEU A 156 -14.43 31.86 1.44
C LEU A 156 -14.64 32.66 2.74
N ASN A 157 -15.35 32.11 3.72
CA ASN A 157 -15.75 32.82 4.94
C ASN A 157 -14.86 32.55 6.16
N TRP A 158 -13.67 31.97 5.97
CA TRP A 158 -12.75 31.72 7.08
C TRP A 158 -11.89 32.95 7.39
N THR A 159 -12.11 33.56 8.56
CA THR A 159 -11.32 34.67 9.10
C THR A 159 -10.35 34.16 10.18
N PRO A 160 -9.01 34.26 9.97
CA PRO A 160 -8.01 33.78 10.94
C PRO A 160 -8.07 34.45 12.33
N SER A 161 -8.83 35.54 12.51
CA SER A 161 -8.91 36.27 13.78
C SER A 161 -9.69 35.54 14.87
N ASP A 162 -10.45 34.50 14.53
CA ASP A 162 -11.45 33.91 15.43
C ASP A 162 -10.92 32.69 16.19
N SER A 163 -9.68 32.27 15.94
CA SER A 163 -9.00 31.22 16.71
C SER A 163 -8.15 31.82 17.83
N LYS A 164 -8.82 32.28 18.89
CA LYS A 164 -8.21 32.33 20.23
C LYS A 164 -8.82 31.24 21.09
N GLY A 165 -7.99 30.25 21.43
CA GLY A 165 -8.25 29.16 22.37
C GLY A 165 -7.00 28.35 22.53
#